data_AF-A0A2A5FD40-F1
#
_entry.id   AF-A0A2A5FD40-F1
#
_cell.length_a   1.000
_cell.length_b   1.000
_cell.length_c   1.000
_cell.angle_alpha   90.00
_cell.angle_beta   90.00
_cell.angle_gamma   90.00
#
_symmetry.space_group_name_H-M   'P 1'
#
loop_
_entity.id
_entity.type
_entity.pdbx_description
1 polymer ?
#
loop_
_entity_poly.entity_id
_entity_poly.type
_entity_poly.pdbx_seq_one_letter_code
_entity_poly.pdbx_strand_id
1 'polypeptide(L)' 'MSLMGGGQPAKSLQVEPKSGGKILETGQDGTEHLWGTIKSFDPHDFISMDFHMGLPPETASLVEVRFTILGDD' A
#
# COMPACT_ATOMS: atom_id res chain seq x y z
N MET A 1 0.69 -2.16 14.21
CA MET A 1 0.45 -3.61 14.32
C MET A 1 0.38 -4.15 12.91
N SER A 2 1.15 -5.19 12.57
CA SER A 2 0.89 -5.92 11.31
C SER A 2 -0.42 -6.68 11.47
N LEU A 3 -1.30 -6.58 10.47
CA LEU A 3 -2.59 -7.29 10.46
C LEU A 3 -2.43 -8.79 10.17
N MET A 4 -1.23 -9.25 9.79
CA MET A 4 -0.92 -10.67 9.62
C MET A 4 -0.12 -11.22 10.80
N GLY A 5 -0.86 -11.64 11.82
CA GLY A 5 -0.48 -12.73 12.73
C GLY A 5 0.79 -12.53 13.57
N GLY A 6 0.67 -11.85 14.72
CA GLY A 6 1.68 -11.98 15.79
C GLY A 6 1.88 -10.76 16.68
N GLY A 7 1.24 -9.63 16.39
CA GLY A 7 1.39 -8.39 17.16
C GLY A 7 2.76 -7.71 17.02
N GLN A 8 3.71 -8.36 16.34
CA GLN A 8 5.02 -7.80 16.03
C GLN A 8 4.93 -6.88 14.80
N PRO A 9 5.74 -5.81 14.72
CA PRO A 9 5.87 -5.01 13.51
C PRO A 9 6.41 -5.84 12.36
N ALA A 10 6.03 -5.47 11.14
CA ALA A 10 6.67 -5.99 9.91
C ALA A 10 8.17 -5.74 9.93
N LYS A 11 8.93 -6.59 9.24
CA LYS A 11 10.36 -6.40 9.02
C LYS A 11 10.62 -5.25 8.05
N SER A 12 9.82 -5.16 6.99
CA SER A 12 9.86 -4.05 6.04
C SER A 12 8.53 -3.86 5.32
N LEU A 13 8.34 -2.67 4.77
CA LEU A 13 7.29 -2.34 3.82
C LEU A 13 7.94 -1.67 2.61
N GLN A 14 7.61 -2.13 1.40
CA GLN A 14 8.08 -1.57 0.14
C GLN A 14 6.90 -1.14 -0.72
N VAL A 15 7.06 0.01 -1.38
CA VAL A 15 6.11 0.54 -2.36
C VAL A 15 6.86 0.83 -3.64
N GLU A 16 6.35 0.34 -4.78
CA GLU A 16 6.82 0.75 -6.10
C GLU A 16 5.96 1.91 -6.63
N PRO A 17 6.45 3.16 -6.63
CA PRO A 17 5.63 4.34 -6.95
C PRO A 17 5.49 4.52 -8.48
N LYS A 18 4.73 3.63 -9.10
CA LYS A 18 4.40 3.64 -10.54
C LYS A 18 3.12 2.85 -10.78
N SER A 19 2.44 3.09 -11.90
CA SER A 19 1.30 2.25 -12.30
C SER A 19 1.72 0.78 -12.42
N GLY A 20 0.90 -0.13 -11.86
CA GLY A 20 1.21 -1.56 -11.72
C GLY A 20 2.21 -1.88 -10.60
N GLY A 21 2.71 -0.89 -9.88
CA GLY A 21 3.63 -1.08 -8.76
C GLY A 21 2.95 -1.75 -7.57
N LYS A 22 3.72 -2.52 -6.80
CA LYS A 22 3.21 -3.31 -5.67
C LYS A 22 3.46 -2.63 -4.33
N ILE A 23 2.59 -2.95 -3.36
CA ILE A 23 2.78 -2.67 -1.94
C ILE A 23 3.02 -4.01 -1.26
N LEU A 24 4.25 -4.24 -0.80
CA LEU A 24 4.68 -5.51 -0.22
C LEU A 24 5.09 -5.31 1.23
N GLU A 25 4.54 -6.13 2.12
CA GLU A 25 5.01 -6.29 3.49
C GLU A 25 5.90 -7.52 3.57
N THR A 26 7.03 -7.41 4.28
CA THR A 26 7.84 -8.58 4.65
C THR A 26 7.64 -8.88 6.14
N GLY A 27 7.12 -10.07 6.44
CA GLY A 27 6.97 -10.58 7.80
C GLY A 27 8.31 -10.84 8.49
N GLN A 28 8.27 -11.07 9.81
CA GLN A 28 9.48 -11.41 10.57
C GLN A 28 10.07 -12.76 10.18
N ASP A 29 9.23 -13.67 9.68
CA ASP A 29 9.61 -14.95 9.09
C ASP A 29 10.20 -14.82 7.67
N GLY A 30 10.20 -13.60 7.12
CA GLY A 30 10.65 -13.31 5.76
C GLY A 30 9.60 -13.54 4.68
N THR A 31 8.38 -13.95 5.05
CA THR A 31 7.28 -14.12 4.08
C THR A 31 6.85 -12.77 3.52
N GLU A 32 6.63 -12.70 2.20
CA GLU A 32 6.09 -11.51 1.55
C GLU A 32 4.57 -11.58 1.41
N HIS A 33 3.91 -10.47 1.73
CA HIS A 33 2.47 -10.31 1.59
C HIS A 33 2.16 -9.12 0.69
N LEU A 34 1.42 -9.38 -0.40
CA LEU A 34 0.88 -8.33 -1.25
C LEU A 34 -0.29 -7.65 -0.55
N TRP A 35 -0.16 -6.35 -0.32
CA TRP A 35 -1.20 -5.53 0.28
C TRP A 35 -2.06 -4.81 -0.76
N GLY A 36 -1.52 -4.60 -1.96
CA GLY A 36 -2.22 -3.93 -3.04
C GLY A 36 -1.33 -3.61 -4.23
N THR A 37 -1.97 -3.17 -5.31
CA THR A 37 -1.32 -2.70 -6.55
C THR A 37 -1.73 -1.27 -6.88
N ILE A 38 -0.75 -0.43 -7.19
CA ILE A 38 -0.95 0.94 -7.65
C ILE A 38 -1.64 0.92 -9.02
N LYS A 39 -2.79 1.59 -9.13
CA LYS A 39 -3.53 1.75 -10.39
C LYS A 39 -3.04 2.97 -11.17
N SER A 40 -2.93 4.11 -10.49
CA SER A 40 -2.42 5.37 -11.04
C SER A 40 -1.49 6.06 -10.05
N PHE A 41 -0.44 6.69 -10.57
CA PHE A 41 0.52 7.44 -9.78
C PHE A 41 0.90 8.72 -10.52
N ASP A 42 0.56 9.86 -9.91
CA ASP A 42 0.98 11.20 -10.32
C ASP A 42 1.80 11.81 -9.17
N PRO A 43 3.12 11.99 -9.33
CA PRO A 43 3.97 12.55 -8.30
C PRO A 43 3.41 13.85 -7.72
N HIS A 44 3.28 13.90 -6.40
CA HIS A 44 2.82 15.07 -5.63
C HIS A 44 1.35 15.49 -5.78
N ASP A 45 0.55 14.85 -6.65
CA ASP A 45 -0.89 15.16 -6.81
C ASP A 45 -1.78 13.98 -6.40
N PHE A 46 -1.55 12.79 -6.97
CA PHE A 46 -2.55 11.73 -6.93
C PHE A 46 -1.95 10.33 -6.88
N ILE A 47 -2.57 9.46 -6.09
CA ILE A 47 -2.32 8.02 -6.14
C ILE A 47 -3.63 7.26 -5.97
N SER A 48 -3.79 6.20 -6.75
CA SER A 48 -4.87 5.22 -6.55
C SER A 48 -4.31 3.82 -6.51
N MET A 49 -4.93 2.95 -5.71
CA MET A 49 -4.51 1.57 -5.53
C MET A 49 -5.69 0.68 -5.19
N ASP A 50 -5.65 -0.56 -5.64
CA ASP A 50 -6.39 -1.59 -4.92
C ASP A 50 -5.68 -1.85 -3.59
N PHE A 51 -6.45 -2.03 -2.52
CA PHE A 51 -5.91 -2.26 -1.20
C PHE A 51 -6.73 -3.35 -0.49
N HIS A 52 -6.05 -4.43 -0.13
CA HIS A 52 -6.64 -5.63 0.46
C HIS A 52 -5.84 -6.19 1.63
N MET A 53 -4.62 -5.67 1.89
CA MET A 53 -3.83 -5.98 3.11
C MET A 53 -3.64 -7.49 3.36
N GLY A 54 -3.40 -8.26 2.30
CA GLY A 54 -3.23 -9.71 2.37
C GLY A 54 -4.52 -10.54 2.36
N LEU A 55 -5.70 -9.90 2.32
CA LEU A 55 -6.96 -10.58 1.98
C LEU A 55 -7.00 -10.90 0.46
N PRO A 56 -7.91 -11.79 0.00
CA PRO A 56 -8.05 -12.11 -1.42
C PRO A 56 -8.26 -10.84 -2.28
N PRO A 57 -7.55 -10.67 -3.41
CA PRO A 57 -7.64 -9.47 -4.25
C PRO A 57 -9.05 -9.14 -4.74
N GLU A 58 -9.93 -10.14 -4.85
CA GLU A 58 -11.33 -10.00 -5.26
C GLU A 58 -12.16 -9.22 -4.25
N THR A 59 -11.66 -9.09 -3.02
CA THR A 59 -12.28 -8.32 -1.93
C THR A 59 -11.65 -6.95 -1.74
N ALA A 60 -10.70 -6.57 -2.61
CA ALA A 60 -10.01 -5.30 -2.50
C ALA A 60 -10.96 -4.11 -2.65
N SER A 61 -10.72 -3.09 -1.83
CA SER A 61 -11.32 -1.77 -2.05
C SER A 61 -10.39 -0.92 -2.92
N LEU A 62 -10.98 -0.01 -3.70
CA LEU A 62 -10.22 1.05 -4.35
C LEU A 62 -9.99 2.18 -3.33
N VAL A 63 -8.73 2.58 -3.15
CA VAL A 63 -8.34 3.75 -2.37
C VAL A 63 -7.78 4.80 -3.32
N GLU A 64 -8.28 6.02 -3.19
CA GLU A 64 -7.81 7.19 -3.94
C GLU A 64 -7.37 8.28 -2.97
N VAL A 65 -6.19 8.83 -3.19
CA VAL A 65 -5.63 9.91 -2.39
C VAL A 65 -5.23 11.04 -3.31
N ARG A 66 -5.73 12.24 -3.01
CA ARG A 66 -5.34 13.49 -3.66
C ARG A 66 -4.66 14.40 -2.65
N PHE A 67 -3.54 14.97 -3.05
CA PHE A 67 -2.82 15.98 -2.30
C PHE A 67 -3.20 17.36 -2.87
N THR A 68 -3.66 18.25 -2.00
CA THR A 68 -3.99 19.64 -2.36
C THR A 68 -3.12 20.56 -1.54
N ILE A 69 -2.43 21.49 -2.20
CA ILE A 69 -1.65 22.53 -1.53
C ILE A 69 -2.61 23.43 -0.74
N LEU A 70 -2.35 23.62 0.55
CA LEU A 70 -3.15 24.49 1.42
C LEU A 70 -2.64 25.94 1.47
N GLY A 71 -1.43 26.20 0.95
CA GLY A 71 -0.73 27.49 1.05
C GLY A 71 0.27 27.52 2.21
N ASP A 72 1.13 28.54 2.22
CA ASP A 72 2.01 28.85 3.36
C ASP A 72 1.24 29.83 4.26
N ASP A 73 0.69 29.34 5.38
CA ASP A 73 0.12 30.22 6.43
C ASP A 73 1.21 31.09 7.08
#